data_AF-A0A3M2B9Q2-F1
#
_entry.id   AF-A0A3M2B9Q2-F1
#
_cell.length_a   1.000
_cell.length_b   1.000
_cell.length_c   1.000
_cell.angle_alpha   90.00
_cell.angle_beta   90.00
_cell.angle_gamma   90.00
#
_symmetry.space_group_name_H-M   'P 1'
#
loop_
_entity.id
_entity.type
_entity.pdbx_description
1 polymer ?
#
loop_
_entity_poly.entity_id
_entity_poly.type
_entity_poly.pdbx_seq_one_letter_code
_entity_poly.pdbx_strand_id
1 'polypeptide(L)' 'MEEFPLPEEVKQKILQKVSNKALALRAFEYIKVVKREDGSLWVKEEFEDIDNHALWFMVLACVNYAQRILRGEEID' A
#
# COMPACT_ATOMS: atom_id res chain seq x y z
N MET A 1 3.08 13.41 -13.65
CA MET A 1 2.60 12.35 -12.74
C MET A 1 2.11 13.00 -11.46
N GLU A 2 1.06 12.46 -10.85
CA GLU A 2 0.50 12.99 -9.60
C GLU A 2 0.55 11.92 -8.51
N GLU A 3 0.87 12.33 -7.28
CA GLU A 3 0.99 11.43 -6.13
C GLU A 3 -0.08 11.74 -5.10
N PHE A 4 -0.71 10.68 -4.61
CA PHE A 4 -1.79 10.76 -3.63
C PHE A 4 -1.59 9.72 -2.53
N PRO A 5 -2.08 9.96 -1.31
CA PRO A 5 -2.15 8.92 -0.31
C PRO A 5 -3.03 7.76 -0.81
N LEU A 6 -2.82 6.57 -0.23
CA LEU A 6 -3.72 5.44 -0.41
C LEU A 6 -5.19 5.83 -0.16
N PRO A 7 -6.11 5.53 -1.09
CA PRO A 7 -7.54 5.75 -0.87
C PRO A 7 -8.05 4.98 0.35
N GLU A 8 -8.99 5.57 1.08
CA GLU A 8 -9.49 4.99 2.34
C GLU A 8 -10.14 3.61 2.14
N GLU A 9 -10.88 3.41 1.05
CA GLU A 9 -11.47 2.12 0.71
C GLU A 9 -10.40 1.01 0.56
N VAL A 10 -9.27 1.33 -0.06
CA VAL A 10 -8.15 0.39 -0.24
C VAL A 10 -7.53 0.06 1.11
N LYS A 11 -7.32 1.07 1.96
CA LYS A 11 -6.80 0.86 3.34
C LYS A 11 -7.71 -0.07 4.13
N GLN A 12 -9.02 0.12 4.08
CA GLN A 12 -9.98 -0.72 4.80
C GLN A 12 -9.95 -2.17 4.33
N LYS A 13 -9.88 -2.43 3.01
CA LYS A 13 -9.74 -3.78 2.47
C LYS A 13 -8.44 -4.46 2.94
N ILE A 14 -7.32 -3.75 2.93
CA ILE A 14 -6.04 -4.26 3.45
C ILE A 14 -6.14 -4.58 4.94
N LEU A 15 -6.74 -3.70 5.75
CA LEU A 15 -6.91 -3.88 7.19
C LEU A 15 -7.81 -5.07 7.57
N GLN A 16 -8.71 -5.49 6.68
CA GLN A 16 -9.50 -6.71 6.87
C GLN A 16 -8.67 -7.98 6.65
N LYS A 17 -7.63 -7.92 5.80
CA LYS A 17 -6.79 -9.06 5.43
C LYS A 17 -5.60 -9.28 6.37
N VAL A 18 -4.94 -8.21 6.81
CA VAL A 18 -3.72 -8.30 7.61
C VAL A 18 -4.01 -8.55 9.09
N SER A 19 -3.21 -9.40 9.73
CA SER A 19 -3.39 -9.72 11.15
C SER A 19 -2.95 -8.59 12.08
N ASN A 20 -1.89 -7.85 11.71
CA ASN A 20 -1.36 -6.75 12.53
C ASN A 20 -1.79 -5.38 11.96
N LYS A 21 -2.98 -4.93 12.38
CA LYS A 21 -3.57 -3.66 11.93
C LYS A 21 -2.75 -2.44 12.32
N ALA A 22 -2.16 -2.44 13.52
CA ALA A 22 -1.35 -1.31 13.98
C ALA A 22 -0.10 -1.12 13.10
N LEU A 23 0.55 -2.22 12.72
CA LEU A 23 1.71 -2.17 11.84
C LEU A 23 1.31 -1.77 10.40
N ALA A 24 0.15 -2.22 9.91
CA ALA A 24 -0.37 -1.80 8.60
C ALA A 24 -0.73 -0.31 8.54
N LEU A 25 -1.31 0.24 9.61
CA LEU A 25 -1.58 1.68 9.70
C LEU A 25 -0.29 2.50 9.59
N ARG A 26 0.78 2.07 10.29
CA ARG A 26 2.11 2.69 10.14
C ARG A 26 2.67 2.51 8.74
N ALA A 27 2.49 1.34 8.13
CA ALA A 27 2.95 1.08 6.77
C ALA A 27 2.30 2.02 5.73
N PHE A 28 1.03 2.39 5.90
CA PHE A 28 0.35 3.31 4.98
C PHE A 28 0.97 4.70 4.90
N GLU A 29 1.71 5.13 5.93
CA GLU A 29 2.41 6.42 5.93
C GLU A 29 3.52 6.47 4.87
N TYR A 30 4.04 5.31 4.47
CA TYR A 30 5.13 5.16 3.50
C TYR A 30 4.62 4.82 2.08
N ILE A 31 3.31 4.73 1.85
CA ILE A 31 2.76 4.22 0.60
C ILE A 31 1.95 5.29 -0.12
N LYS A 32 2.22 5.44 -1.42
CA LYS A 32 1.54 6.41 -2.28
C LYS A 32 1.00 5.76 -3.55
N VAL A 33 -0.12 6.27 -4.02
CA VAL A 33 -0.66 5.99 -5.36
C VAL A 33 -0.14 7.04 -6.33
N VAL A 34 0.41 6.59 -7.44
CA VAL A 34 0.93 7.42 -8.52
C VAL A 34 -0.01 7.28 -9.71
N LYS A 35 -0.59 8.39 -10.15
CA LYS A 35 -1.30 8.48 -11.43
C LYS A 35 -0.30 8.87 -12.51
N ARG A 36 -0.06 7.96 -13.45
CA ARG A 36 0.82 8.18 -14.61
C ARG A 36 0.13 9.02 -15.68
N GLU A 37 0.90 9.52 -16.63
CA GLU A 37 0.40 10.40 -17.71
C GLU A 37 -0.58 9.70 -18.64
N ASP A 38 -0.43 8.39 -18.82
CA ASP A 38 -1.34 7.51 -19.57
C ASP A 38 -2.64 7.18 -18.81
N GLY A 39 -2.82 7.74 -17.61
CA GLY A 39 -3.97 7.49 -16.74
C GLY A 39 -3.87 6.21 -15.90
N SER A 40 -2.82 5.39 -16.08
CA SER A 40 -2.63 4.18 -15.28
C SER A 40 -2.26 4.52 -13.82
N LEU A 41 -2.74 3.67 -12.90
CA LEU A 41 -2.42 3.78 -11.48
C LEU A 41 -1.29 2.82 -11.11
N TRP A 42 -0.36 3.31 -10.31
CA TRP A 42 0.74 2.55 -9.73
C TRP A 42 0.78 2.79 -8.22
N VAL A 43 1.29 1.83 -7.45
CA VAL A 43 1.53 2.03 -6.01
C VAL A 43 3.02 1.93 -5.77
N LYS A 44 3.60 2.92 -5.11
CA LYS A 44 5.01 2.94 -4.68
C LYS A 44 5.10 3.04 -3.17
N GLU A 45 6.26 2.68 -2.64
CA GLU A 45 6.64 2.94 -1.25
C GLU A 45 7.85 3.87 -1.18
N GLU A 46 7.97 4.55 -0.03
CA GLU A 46 9.09 5.43 0.34
C GLU A 46 9.56 5.07 1.76
N PHE A 47 10.04 3.84 1.95
CA PHE A 47 10.51 3.31 3.22
C PHE A 47 12.02 3.05 3.20
N GLU A 48 12.75 3.72 4.09
CA GLU A 48 14.23 3.73 4.08
C GLU A 48 14.88 2.87 5.17
N ASP A 49 14.15 2.55 6.26
CA ASP A 49 14.67 1.82 7.42
C ASP A 49 14.56 0.30 7.25
N ILE A 50 15.37 -0.26 6.35
CA ILE A 50 15.32 -1.69 6.02
C ILE A 50 15.68 -2.62 7.19
N ASP A 51 16.35 -2.11 8.23
CA ASP A 51 16.68 -2.88 9.44
C ASP A 51 15.43 -3.17 10.29
N ASN A 52 14.39 -2.35 10.17
CA ASN A 52 13.08 -2.62 10.72
C ASN A 52 12.29 -3.59 9.83
N HIS A 53 12.77 -4.83 9.77
CA HIS A 53 12.23 -5.87 8.90
C HIS A 53 10.71 -6.06 9.02
N ALA A 54 10.16 -5.96 10.24
CA ALA A 54 8.73 -6.14 10.45
C ALA A 54 7.90 -5.08 9.71
N LEU A 55 8.28 -3.80 9.85
CA LEU A 55 7.60 -2.71 9.16
C LEU A 55 7.88 -2.77 7.66
N TRP A 56 9.11 -3.07 7.26
CA TRP A 56 9.49 -3.23 5.86
C TRP A 56 8.62 -4.28 5.15
N PHE A 57 8.50 -5.49 5.70
CA PHE A 57 7.65 -6.54 5.14
C PHE A 57 6.18 -6.14 5.10
N MET A 58 5.70 -5.41 6.11
CA MET A 58 4.32 -4.90 6.11
C MET A 58 4.11 -3.87 5.00
N VAL A 59 5.06 -2.96 4.77
CA VAL A 59 5.04 -1.98 3.67
C VAL A 59 4.96 -2.71 2.33
N LEU A 60 5.85 -3.68 2.08
CA LEU A 60 5.85 -4.46 0.84
C LEU A 60 4.54 -5.23 0.63
N ALA A 61 4.00 -5.84 1.69
CA ALA A 61 2.71 -6.54 1.63
C ALA A 61 1.57 -5.58 1.29
N CYS A 62 1.51 -4.41 1.95
CA CYS A 62 0.48 -3.40 1.71
C CYS A 62 0.58 -2.81 0.29
N VAL A 63 1.78 -2.58 -0.25
CA VAL A 63 1.98 -2.17 -1.66
C VAL A 63 1.41 -3.21 -2.62
N ASN A 64 1.72 -4.49 -2.40
CA ASN A 64 1.22 -5.57 -3.24
C ASN A 64 -0.31 -5.65 -3.20
N TYR A 65 -0.91 -5.65 -2.00
CA TYR A 65 -2.36 -5.68 -1.87
C TYR A 65 -3.03 -4.45 -2.50
N ALA A 66 -2.48 -3.26 -2.30
CA ALA A 66 -3.00 -2.04 -2.91
C ALA A 66 -2.96 -2.09 -4.44
N GLN A 67 -1.87 -2.59 -5.02
CA GLN A 67 -1.76 -2.77 -6.48
C GLN A 67 -2.85 -3.71 -7.01
N ARG A 68 -3.06 -4.85 -6.34
CA ARG A 68 -4.08 -5.83 -6.70
C ARG A 68 -5.49 -5.25 -6.61
N ILE A 69 -5.82 -4.62 -5.49
CA ILE A 69 -7.13 -3.97 -5.29
C ILE A 69 -7.41 -2.92 -6.38
N LEU A 70 -6.43 -2.06 -6.69
CA LEU A 70 -6.60 -1.01 -7.70
C LEU A 70 -6.74 -1.56 -9.13
N ARG A 71 -6.29 -2.80 -9.38
CA ARG A 71 -6.52 -3.53 -10.63
C ARG A 71 -7.84 -4.31 -10.66
N GLY A 72 -8.61 -4.28 -9.56
CA GLY A 72 -9.83 -5.07 -9.42
C GLY A 72 -9.59 -6.54 -9.10
N GLU A 73 -8.39 -6.89 -8.63
CA GLU A 73 -8.05 -8.25 -8.20
C GLU A 73 -8.46 -8.48 -6.74
N GLU A 74 -8.83 -9.72 -6.41
CA GLU A 74 -9.07 -10.14 -5.03
C GLU A 74 -7.74 -10.30 -4.27
N ILE A 75 -7.77 -10.05 -2.96
CA ILE A 75 -6.62 -10.21 -2.05
C ILE A 75 -6.91 -11.31 -1.03
N ASP A 76 -6.96 -12.54 -1.54
CA ASP A 76 -7.25 -13.79 -0.80
C ASP A 76 -6.37 -14.04 0.41
#